data_AF-A0A934PFU4-F1
#
_entry.id   AF-A0A934PFU4-F1
#
_cell.length_a   1.000
_cell.length_b   1.000
_cell.length_c   1.000
_cell.angle_alpha   90.00
_cell.angle_beta   90.00
_cell.angle_gamma   90.00
#
_symmetry.space_group_name_H-M   'P 1'
#
loop_
_entity.id
_entity.type
_entity.pdbx_description
1 polymer ?
#
loop_
_entity_poly.entity_id
_entity_poly.type
_entity_poly.pdbx_seq_one_letter_code
_entity_poly.pdbx_strand_id
1 'polypeptide(L)' 'MWIILEYAAWATAAGILLWMVMDAARVNRQFNEDTLMSSKEGVDELLEHGEVPEAAEGGKG' A
#
# COMPACT_ATOMS: atom_id res chain seq x y z
N MET A 1 35.45 -18.26 6.02
CA MET A 1 34.45 -18.54 4.98
C MET A 1 33.08 -17.88 5.21
N TRP A 2 32.80 -17.34 6.41
CA TRP A 2 31.57 -16.59 6.70
C TRP A 2 31.53 -15.16 6.13
N ILE A 3 32.70 -14.53 5.97
CA ILE A 3 32.83 -13.17 5.40
C ILE A 3 32.19 -13.01 4.03
N ILE A 4 32.31 -14.01 3.15
CA ILE A 4 31.69 -13.95 1.81
C ILE A 4 30.16 -13.96 1.94
N LEU A 5 29.63 -14.80 2.84
CA LEU A 5 28.20 -14.88 3.11
C LEU A 5 27.68 -13.60 3.78
N GLU A 6 28.46 -12.99 4.66
CA GLU A 6 28.14 -11.72 5.30
C GLU A 6 28.06 -10.58 4.28
N TYR A 7 29.05 -10.44 3.40
CA TYR A 7 29.01 -9.43 2.34
C TYR A 7 27.89 -9.69 1.33
N ALA A 8 27.59 -10.96 1.02
CA ALA A 8 26.46 -11.31 0.18
C ALA A 8 25.14 -10.87 0.82
N ALA A 9 24.94 -11.14 2.12
CA ALA A 9 23.74 -10.75 2.84
C ALA A 9 23.57 -9.22 2.88
N TRP A 10 24.66 -8.49 3.17
CA TRP A 10 24.65 -7.02 3.13
C TRP A 10 24.35 -6.46 1.74
N ALA A 11 24.95 -7.02 0.69
CA ALA A 11 24.69 -6.61 -0.68
C ALA A 11 23.22 -6.86 -1.08
N THR A 12 22.67 -8.01 -0.70
CA THR A 12 21.25 -8.33 -0.93
C THR A 12 20.34 -7.38 -0.17
N ALA A 13 20.61 -7.12 1.11
CA ALA A 13 19.82 -6.17 1.91
C ALA A 13 19.85 -4.76 1.31
N ALA A 14 21.03 -4.26 0.92
CA ALA A 14 21.18 -2.98 0.25
C ALA A 14 20.42 -2.93 -1.09
N GLY A 15 20.46 -4.01 -1.87
CA GLY A 15 19.72 -4.13 -3.12
C GLY A 15 18.19 -4.07 -2.92
N ILE A 16 17.67 -4.78 -1.91
CA ILE A 16 16.25 -4.75 -1.57
C ILE A 16 15.83 -3.35 -1.11
N LEU A 17 16.63 -2.72 -0.23
CA LEU A 17 16.35 -1.36 0.24
C LEU A 17 16.31 -0.37 -0.92
N LEU A 18 17.29 -0.44 -1.82
CA LEU A 18 17.33 0.41 -3.00
C LEU A 18 16.12 0.19 -3.91
N TRP A 19 15.71 -1.07 -4.10
CA TRP A 19 14.50 -1.40 -4.86
C TRP A 19 13.23 -0.81 -4.24
N MET A 20 13.06 -0.93 -2.92
CA MET A 20 11.92 -0.33 -2.20
C MET A 20 11.87 1.20 -2.35
N VAL A 21 13.01 1.88 -2.24
CA VAL A 21 13.08 3.33 -2.41
C VAL A 21 12.74 3.75 -3.84
N MET A 22 13.25 3.02 -4.84
CA MET A 22 12.90 3.28 -6.25
C MET A 22 11.42 3.06 -6.51
N ASP A 23 10.83 2.02 -5.95
CA ASP A 23 9.41 1.73 -6.07
C ASP A 23 8.55 2.82 -5.43
N ALA A 24 8.85 3.20 -4.19
CA ALA A 24 8.18 4.30 -3.50
C ALA A 24 8.29 5.61 -4.28
N ALA A 25 9.47 5.96 -4.79
CA ALA A 25 9.67 7.16 -5.61
C ALA A 25 8.89 7.10 -6.94
N ARG A 26 8.79 5.92 -7.56
CA ARG A 26 8.00 5.70 -8.79
C ARG A 26 6.50 5.84 -8.50
N VAL A 27 5.99 5.26 -7.43
CA VAL A 27 4.58 5.35 -7.02
C VAL A 27 4.22 6.80 -6.69
N ASN A 28 5.05 7.48 -5.89
CA ASN A 28 4.88 8.89 -5.53
C ASN A 28 4.84 9.85 -6.74
N ARG A 29 5.43 9.46 -7.87
CA ARG A 29 5.39 10.24 -9.12
C ARG A 29 4.20 9.92 -10.01
N GLN A 30 3.61 8.74 -9.87
CA GLN A 30 2.49 8.30 -10.70
C GLN A 30 1.13 8.64 -10.11
N PHE A 31 1.03 8.70 -8.79
CA PHE A 31 -0.21 8.95 -8.07
C PHE A 31 -0.13 10.24 -7.26
N ASN A 32 -1.23 10.99 -7.19
CA ASN A 32 -1.33 12.20 -6.38
C ASN A 32 -1.50 11.85 -4.89
N GLU A 33 -1.14 12.79 -4.02
CA GLU A 33 -1.24 12.63 -2.56
C GLU A 33 -2.67 12.28 -2.10
N ASP A 34 -3.68 12.87 -2.73
CA ASP A 34 -5.09 12.58 -2.44
C ASP A 34 -5.42 11.11 -2.70
N THR A 35 -4.79 10.49 -3.70
CA THR A 35 -4.96 9.06 -4.00
C THR A 35 -4.18 8.20 -3.00
N LEU A 36 -2.94 8.59 -2.66
CA LEU A 36 -2.08 7.83 -1.74
C LEU A 36 -2.59 7.86 -0.29
N MET A 37 -3.22 8.96 0.13
CA MET A 37 -3.81 9.15 1.46
C MET A 37 -5.30 8.79 1.52
N SER A 38 -5.91 8.44 0.38
CA SER A 38 -7.30 8.02 0.33
C SER A 38 -7.44 6.57 0.79
N SER A 39 -8.10 6.36 1.93
CA SER A 39 -8.54 5.02 2.38
C SER A 39 -9.74 4.47 1.59
N LYS A 40 -10.03 4.99 0.39
CA LYS A 40 -11.13 4.55 -0.49
C LYS A 40 -10.73 3.36 -1.38
N GLU A 41 -9.76 2.55 -0.97
CA GLU A 41 -9.43 1.29 -1.63
C GLU A 41 -10.64 0.34 -1.50
N GLY A 42 -11.17 -0.16 -2.63
CA GLY A 42 -12.32 -1.08 -2.64
C GLY A 42 -13.71 -0.46 -2.46
N VAL A 43 -13.83 0.87 -2.35
CA VAL A 43 -15.16 1.54 -2.30
C VAL A 43 -15.93 1.33 -3.60
N ASP A 44 -15.25 1.36 -4.74
CA ASP A 44 -15.88 1.17 -6.04
C ASP A 44 -16.43 -0.27 -6.18
N GLU A 45 -15.71 -1.28 -5.68
CA GLU A 45 -16.18 -2.68 -5.63
C GLU A 45 -17.36 -2.88 -4.64
N LEU A 46 -17.35 -2.19 -3.48
CA LEU A 46 -18.45 -2.21 -2.51
C LEU A 46 -19.74 -1.59 -3.08
N LEU A 47 -19.62 -0.48 -3.82
CA LEU A 47 -20.74 0.18 -4.47
C LEU A 47 -21.27 -0.63 -5.66
N GLU A 48 -20.40 -1.36 -6.35
CA GLU A 48 -20.77 -2.27 -7.44
C GLU A 48 -21.47 -3.55 -6.92
N HIS A 49 -21.12 -4.04 -5.73
CA HIS A 49 -21.70 -5.25 -5.14
C HIS A 49 -22.89 -5.02 -4.20
N GLY A 50 -23.25 -3.78 -3.89
CA GLY A 50 -24.56 -3.46 -3.28
C GLY A 50 -24.78 -3.98 -1.85
N GLU A 51 -23.77 -4.50 -1.17
CA GLU A 51 -23.85 -4.85 0.26
C GLU A 51 -23.56 -3.60 1.11
N VAL A 52 -24.55 -2.70 1.20
CA VAL A 52 -24.56 -1.67 2.24
C VAL A 52 -25.27 -2.28 3.46
N PRO A 53 -24.56 -2.70 4.52
CA PRO A 53 -25.23 -3.08 5.75
C PRO A 53 -25.92 -1.84 6.31
N GLU A 54 -27.23 -1.94 6.41
CA GLU A 54 -28.16 -0.99 6.99
C GLU A 54 -27.83 -0.74 8.46
N ALA A 55 -26.81 0.07 8.72
CA ALA A 55 -26.35 0.41 10.05
C ALA A 55 -26.64 1.88 10.36
N ALA A 56 -27.90 2.32 10.24
CA ALA A 56 -28.32 3.64 10.73
C ALA A 56 -29.84 3.85 10.93
N GLU A 57 -30.72 2.85 10.88
CA GLU A 57 -32.12 3.05 11.29
C GLU A 57 -32.28 2.91 12.81
N GLY A 58 -31.68 3.87 13.50
CA GLY A 58 -31.85 4.13 14.92
C GLY A 58 -32.34 5.55 15.15
N GLY A 59 -33.64 5.79 14.90
CA GLY A 59 -34.41 6.86 15.54
C GLY A 59 -34.50 8.20 14.82
N LYS A 60 -35.70 8.51 14.31
CA LYS A 60 -36.57 9.66 14.68
C LYS A 60 -37.64 9.88 13.62
N GLY A 61 -38.90 9.91 14.05
CA GLY A 61 -40.05 10.34 13.26
C GLY A 61 -41.31 9.58 13.61
#